data_AF-A0A511QCM2-F1
#
_entry.id   AF-A0A511QCM2-F1
#
_cell.length_a   1.000
_cell.length_b   1.000
_cell.length_c   1.000
_cell.angle_alpha   90.00
_cell.angle_beta   90.00
_cell.angle_gamma   90.00
#
_symmetry.space_group_name_H-M   'P 1'
#
loop_
_entity.id
_entity.type
_entity.pdbx_description
1 polymer ?
#
loop_
_entity_poly.entity_id
_entity_poly.type
_entity_poly.pdbx_seq_one_letter_code
_entity_poly.pdbx_strand_id
1 'polypeptide(L)'
;MPLVTILLGSLSGCASISQEECLLGDWYQLGLADGQGGKKNYAADYKKDCSEYKVKMDVKAYNQGRDEGLKAFCTYENGVSFGQLNKTYNYVCPADLSDAFLFGYQPYYNLANAESKRETIEEKIEHYRDLLLDEELSKSDRKEYRNDLKSAKRDLKELDIKIRKYEKELELHKIQVEKAKITKQLSSRYLSNSQRIKLRERLDSLTQQESVYKSLSYVENTLKSIKDIADMFEYESVSY
;
A
#
# COMPACT_ATOMS: atom_id res chain seq x y z
N MET A 1 0.59 -61.69 2.26
CA MET A 1 1.55 -60.58 2.08
C MET A 1 0.77 -59.37 1.60
N PRO A 2 0.46 -58.36 2.43
CA PRO A 2 -0.13 -57.13 1.94
C PRO A 2 0.98 -56.20 1.44
N LEU A 3 0.95 -55.85 0.15
CA LEU A 3 1.80 -54.81 -0.42
C LEU A 3 1.35 -53.46 0.16
N VAL A 4 2.20 -52.86 0.98
CA VAL A 4 2.08 -51.46 1.39
C VAL A 4 2.70 -50.61 0.29
N THR A 5 1.86 -50.01 -0.54
CA THR A 5 2.27 -49.03 -1.55
C THR A 5 2.66 -47.75 -0.82
N ILE A 6 3.97 -47.53 -0.64
CA ILE A 6 4.51 -46.29 -0.09
C ILE A 6 4.33 -45.21 -1.17
N LEU A 7 3.35 -44.34 -0.96
CA LEU A 7 3.17 -43.12 -1.75
C LEU A 7 4.33 -42.17 -1.38
N LEU A 8 5.39 -42.16 -2.19
CA LEU A 8 6.46 -41.17 -2.10
C LEU A 8 5.85 -39.79 -2.43
N GLY A 9 5.61 -38.98 -1.40
CA GLY A 9 5.30 -37.57 -1.55
C GLY A 9 6.54 -36.83 -2.02
N SER A 10 6.56 -36.45 -3.30
CA SER A 10 7.55 -35.53 -3.84
C SER A 10 7.39 -34.19 -3.12
N LEU A 11 8.42 -33.77 -2.37
CA LEU A 11 8.55 -32.38 -1.97
C LEU A 11 8.83 -31.56 -3.24
N SER A 12 7.78 -31.15 -3.95
CA SER A 12 7.88 -30.04 -4.88
C SER A 12 8.20 -28.80 -4.04
N GLY A 13 9.48 -28.42 -4.00
CA GLY A 13 9.82 -27.04 -3.69
C GLY A 13 8.98 -26.15 -4.63
N CYS A 14 8.40 -25.07 -4.11
CA CYS A 14 7.66 -24.14 -4.96
C CYS A 14 8.60 -23.57 -6.02
N ALA A 15 8.64 -24.20 -7.19
CA ALA A 15 9.35 -23.69 -8.35
C ALA A 15 8.68 -22.37 -8.75
N SER A 16 9.50 -21.35 -8.99
CA SER A 16 9.03 -20.02 -9.38
C SER A 16 8.54 -19.96 -10.83
N ILE A 17 8.84 -21.00 -11.61
CA ILE A 17 8.54 -21.15 -13.04
C ILE A 17 8.29 -22.63 -13.37
N SER A 18 7.41 -22.91 -14.33
CA SER A 18 7.14 -24.28 -14.81
C SER A 18 8.25 -24.83 -15.71
N GLN A 19 8.35 -26.17 -15.81
CA GLN A 19 9.28 -26.80 -16.75
C GLN A 19 8.95 -26.40 -18.19
N GLU A 20 7.66 -26.30 -18.53
CA GLU A 20 7.18 -25.91 -19.85
C GLU A 20 7.62 -24.50 -20.22
N GLU A 21 7.52 -23.54 -19.30
CA GLU A 21 8.01 -22.17 -19.51
C GLU A 21 9.54 -22.13 -19.67
N CYS A 22 10.29 -22.93 -18.90
CA CYS A 22 11.73 -23.08 -19.10
C CYS A 22 12.05 -23.58 -20.51
N LEU A 23 11.38 -24.63 -20.98
CA LEU A 23 11.62 -25.24 -22.29
C LEU A 23 11.20 -24.34 -23.45
N LEU A 24 10.16 -23.52 -23.27
CA LEU A 24 9.75 -22.51 -24.26
C LEU A 24 10.85 -21.47 -24.47
N GLY A 25 11.51 -21.03 -23.39
CA GLY A 25 12.71 -20.20 -23.46
C GLY A 25 12.50 -18.77 -23.98
N ASP A 26 11.26 -18.27 -24.02
CA ASP A 26 10.96 -16.88 -24.36
C ASP A 26 11.15 -15.95 -23.15
N TRP A 27 12.42 -15.75 -22.79
CA TRP A 27 12.81 -14.99 -21.61
C TRP A 27 12.36 -13.54 -21.67
N TYR A 28 12.34 -12.93 -22.86
CA TYR A 28 11.89 -11.56 -23.03
C TYR A 28 10.38 -11.43 -22.72
N GLN A 29 9.53 -12.31 -23.27
CA GLN A 29 8.10 -12.25 -22.98
C GLN A 29 7.77 -12.57 -21.52
N LEU A 30 8.48 -13.52 -20.92
CA LEU A 30 8.34 -13.79 -19.48
C LEU A 30 8.71 -12.56 -18.65
N GLY A 31 9.83 -11.91 -18.97
CA GLY A 31 10.24 -10.66 -18.36
C GLY A 31 9.18 -9.57 -18.51
N LEU A 32 8.67 -9.38 -19.74
CA LEU A 32 7.65 -8.40 -20.06
C LEU A 32 6.39 -8.60 -19.19
N ALA A 33 5.89 -9.82 -19.09
CA ALA A 33 4.73 -10.16 -18.26
C ALA A 33 5.00 -9.91 -16.76
N ASP A 34 6.18 -10.28 -16.26
CA ASP A 34 6.59 -10.01 -14.88
C ASP A 34 6.67 -8.51 -14.58
N GLY A 35 7.22 -7.73 -15.52
CA GLY A 35 7.30 -6.28 -15.42
C GLY A 35 5.93 -5.62 -15.42
N GLN A 36 5.04 -6.04 -16.33
CA GLN A 36 3.65 -5.57 -16.39
C GLN A 36 2.87 -5.90 -15.10
N GLY A 37 3.19 -7.02 -14.46
CA GLY A 37 2.63 -7.42 -13.17
C GLY A 37 3.25 -6.73 -11.95
N GLY A 38 4.27 -5.88 -12.13
CA GLY A 38 4.97 -5.21 -11.02
C GLY A 38 5.76 -6.17 -10.14
N LYS A 39 6.19 -7.32 -10.68
CA LYS A 39 6.92 -8.33 -9.92
C LYS A 39 8.35 -7.86 -9.63
N LYS A 40 8.89 -8.33 -8.49
CA LYS A 40 10.33 -8.25 -8.21
C LYS A 40 11.12 -8.99 -9.29
N ASN A 41 12.42 -8.73 -9.37
CA ASN A 41 13.26 -9.43 -10.34
C ASN A 41 13.44 -10.90 -9.91
N TYR A 42 12.92 -11.83 -10.73
CA TYR A 42 13.01 -13.28 -10.49
C TYR A 42 14.11 -13.97 -11.31
N ALA A 43 14.99 -13.22 -11.99
CA ALA A 43 16.02 -13.79 -12.86
C ALA A 43 16.91 -14.83 -12.14
N ALA A 44 17.27 -14.57 -10.88
CA ALA A 44 18.09 -15.51 -10.10
C ALA A 44 17.34 -16.82 -9.80
N ASP A 45 16.05 -16.71 -9.48
CA ASP A 45 15.17 -17.83 -9.17
C ASP A 45 14.91 -18.67 -10.43
N TYR A 46 14.51 -18.03 -11.54
CA TYR A 46 14.30 -18.71 -12.83
C TYR A 46 15.57 -19.38 -13.36
N LYS A 47 16.72 -18.70 -13.23
CA LYS A 47 18.01 -19.29 -13.64
C LYS A 47 18.33 -20.56 -12.84
N LYS A 48 18.02 -20.57 -11.54
CA LYS A 48 18.22 -21.73 -10.68
C LYS A 48 17.26 -22.85 -11.08
N ASP A 49 15.97 -22.58 -11.11
CA ASP A 49 14.91 -23.57 -11.35
C ASP A 49 15.06 -24.21 -12.74
N CYS A 50 15.30 -23.41 -13.79
CA CYS A 50 15.45 -23.95 -15.14
C CYS A 50 16.75 -24.73 -15.36
N SER A 51 17.77 -24.53 -14.52
CA SER A 51 19.02 -25.31 -14.59
C SER A 51 18.84 -26.77 -14.19
N GLU A 52 17.81 -27.08 -13.39
CA GLU A 52 17.43 -28.45 -13.03
C GLU A 52 17.00 -29.24 -14.28
N TYR A 53 16.32 -28.56 -15.20
CA TYR A 53 15.91 -29.08 -16.52
C TYR A 53 16.98 -28.91 -17.61
N LYS A 54 18.21 -28.54 -17.24
CA LYS A 54 19.34 -28.31 -18.16
C LYS A 54 19.09 -27.17 -19.16
N VAL A 55 18.16 -26.27 -18.86
CA VAL A 55 17.90 -25.05 -19.65
C VAL A 55 18.74 -23.91 -19.11
N LYS A 56 19.42 -23.18 -20.00
CA LYS A 56 20.17 -21.96 -19.66
C LYS A 56 19.32 -20.73 -19.95
N MET A 57 19.02 -19.97 -18.91
CA MET A 57 18.26 -18.71 -19.02
C MET A 57 19.07 -17.59 -19.70
N ASP A 58 18.42 -16.82 -20.58
CA ASP A 58 18.93 -15.53 -21.03
C ASP A 58 18.50 -14.42 -20.06
N VAL A 59 19.34 -14.16 -19.07
CA VAL A 59 19.14 -13.11 -18.05
C VAL A 59 18.98 -11.73 -18.69
N LYS A 60 19.68 -11.46 -19.79
CA LYS A 60 19.65 -10.14 -20.43
C LYS A 60 18.30 -9.93 -21.10
N ALA A 61 17.84 -10.91 -21.87
CA ALA A 61 16.53 -10.86 -22.52
C ALA A 61 15.39 -10.70 -21.48
N TYR A 62 15.45 -11.46 -20.38
CA TYR A 62 14.48 -11.33 -19.28
C TYR A 62 14.46 -9.92 -18.68
N ASN A 63 15.62 -9.39 -18.29
CA ASN A 63 15.69 -8.06 -17.69
C ASN A 63 15.21 -6.97 -18.67
N GLN A 64 15.55 -7.07 -19.95
CA GLN A 64 15.07 -6.14 -20.97
C GLN A 64 13.54 -6.18 -21.12
N GLY A 65 12.95 -7.39 -21.15
CA GLY A 65 11.49 -7.53 -21.16
C GLY A 65 10.87 -6.93 -19.90
N ARG A 66 11.42 -7.24 -18.73
CA ARG A 66 10.92 -6.74 -17.45
C ARG A 66 10.97 -5.23 -17.34
N ASP A 67 12.06 -4.61 -17.75
CA ASP A 67 12.20 -3.16 -17.74
C ASP A 67 11.19 -2.50 -18.70
N GLU A 68 10.90 -3.11 -19.85
CA GLU A 68 9.83 -2.66 -20.75
C GLU A 68 8.44 -2.80 -20.11
N GLY A 69 8.17 -3.94 -19.47
CA GLY A 69 6.89 -4.19 -18.80
C GLY A 69 6.64 -3.24 -17.63
N LEU A 70 7.69 -2.87 -16.89
CA LEU A 70 7.60 -1.91 -15.80
C LEU A 70 7.16 -0.52 -16.27
N LYS A 71 7.37 -0.13 -17.53
CA LYS A 71 6.84 1.14 -18.05
C LYS A 71 5.32 1.18 -18.05
N ALA A 72 4.67 0.05 -18.33
CA ALA A 72 3.22 -0.08 -18.27
C ALA A 72 2.71 -0.19 -16.82
N PHE A 73 3.51 -0.78 -15.93
CA PHE A 73 3.16 -0.91 -14.51
C PHE A 73 3.32 0.41 -13.75
N CYS A 74 4.41 1.12 -13.93
CA CYS A 74 4.83 2.29 -13.15
C CYS A 74 4.13 3.57 -13.60
N THR A 75 2.81 3.56 -13.49
CA THR A 75 1.94 4.68 -13.83
C THR A 75 1.22 5.19 -12.59
N TYR A 76 0.75 6.43 -12.66
CA TYR A 76 -0.09 7.02 -11.62
C TYR A 76 -1.35 6.17 -11.37
N GLU A 77 -2.03 5.75 -12.43
CA GLU A 77 -3.28 4.98 -12.36
C GLU A 77 -3.09 3.62 -11.67
N ASN A 78 -2.00 2.90 -11.99
CA ASN A 78 -1.69 1.65 -11.30
C ASN A 78 -1.27 1.88 -9.86
N GLY A 79 -0.56 2.98 -9.57
CA GLY A 79 -0.27 3.40 -8.20
C GLY A 79 -1.54 3.56 -7.38
N VAL A 80 -2.52 4.30 -7.90
CA VAL A 80 -3.84 4.48 -7.27
C VAL A 80 -4.50 3.14 -7.00
N SER A 81 -4.59 2.27 -8.02
CA SER A 81 -5.22 0.96 -7.88
C SER A 81 -4.51 0.08 -6.84
N PHE A 82 -3.18 0.06 -6.82
CA PHE A 82 -2.41 -0.68 -5.83
C PHE A 82 -2.65 -0.17 -4.40
N GLY A 83 -2.68 1.15 -4.23
CA GLY A 83 -2.95 1.77 -2.94
C GLY A 83 -4.36 1.45 -2.44
N GLN A 84 -5.37 1.58 -3.30
CA GLN A 84 -6.77 1.26 -2.97
C GLN A 84 -6.96 -0.20 -2.56
N LEU A 85 -6.25 -1.12 -3.22
CA LEU A 85 -6.29 -2.55 -2.91
C LEU A 85 -5.43 -2.93 -1.70
N ASN A 86 -4.84 -1.96 -0.99
CA ASN A 86 -3.93 -2.18 0.14
C ASN A 86 -2.77 -3.14 -0.22
N LYS A 87 -2.30 -3.10 -1.47
CA LYS A 87 -1.20 -3.97 -1.93
C LYS A 87 0.14 -3.38 -1.55
N THR A 88 1.05 -4.19 -1.02
CA THR A 88 2.41 -3.75 -0.74
C THR A 88 3.19 -3.51 -2.04
N TYR A 89 3.76 -2.32 -2.17
CA TYR A 89 4.66 -1.98 -3.26
C TYR A 89 6.11 -2.39 -2.97
N ASN A 90 6.71 -3.18 -3.87
CA ASN A 90 8.07 -3.74 -3.72
C ASN A 90 9.18 -2.85 -4.30
N TYR A 91 8.95 -1.54 -4.45
CA TYR A 91 9.95 -0.59 -4.98
C TYR A 91 10.54 -1.00 -6.34
N VAL A 92 9.70 -1.56 -7.22
CA VAL A 92 10.14 -2.14 -8.51
C VAL A 92 10.29 -1.11 -9.62
N CYS A 93 9.73 0.10 -9.46
CA CYS A 93 9.77 1.12 -10.49
C CYS A 93 11.15 1.74 -10.63
N PRO A 94 11.65 1.91 -11.87
CA PRO A 94 12.82 2.72 -12.17
C PRO A 94 12.67 4.16 -11.65
N ALA A 95 13.79 4.83 -11.38
CA ALA A 95 13.82 6.15 -10.76
C ALA A 95 13.06 7.24 -11.54
N ASP A 96 13.02 7.15 -12.87
CA ASP A 96 12.30 8.09 -13.75
C ASP A 96 10.77 7.88 -13.74
N LEU A 97 10.30 6.70 -13.28
CA LEU A 97 8.89 6.34 -13.24
C LEU A 97 8.33 6.23 -11.82
N SER A 98 9.20 6.10 -10.81
CA SER A 98 8.80 5.90 -9.42
C SER A 98 7.93 7.02 -8.89
N ASP A 99 8.21 8.27 -9.27
CA ASP A 99 7.48 9.43 -8.77
C ASP A 99 6.01 9.41 -9.16
N ALA A 100 5.71 9.07 -10.43
CA ALA A 100 4.33 9.00 -10.91
C ALA A 100 3.55 7.90 -10.19
N PHE A 101 4.14 6.71 -10.05
CA PHE A 101 3.53 5.60 -9.34
C PHE A 101 3.31 5.93 -7.86
N LEU A 102 4.35 6.43 -7.16
CA LEU A 102 4.29 6.76 -5.74
C LEU A 102 3.30 7.89 -5.45
N PHE A 103 3.21 8.89 -6.33
CA PHE A 103 2.22 9.96 -6.23
C PHE A 103 0.79 9.40 -6.28
N GLY A 104 0.53 8.40 -7.12
CA GLY A 104 -0.75 7.69 -7.14
C GLY A 104 -0.95 6.73 -5.97
N TYR A 105 0.12 6.09 -5.50
CA TYR A 105 0.07 5.00 -4.52
C TYR A 105 -0.07 5.48 -3.08
N GLN A 106 0.78 6.41 -2.64
CA GLN A 106 0.98 6.70 -1.22
C GLN A 106 -0.30 7.17 -0.50
N PRO A 107 -1.08 8.13 -1.02
CA PRO A 107 -2.26 8.63 -0.32
C PRO A 107 -3.35 7.56 -0.16
N TYR A 108 -3.53 6.72 -1.18
CA TYR A 108 -4.53 5.65 -1.18
C TYR A 108 -4.09 4.48 -0.30
N TYR A 109 -2.82 4.06 -0.38
CA TYR A 109 -2.29 2.99 0.45
C TYR A 109 -2.31 3.36 1.95
N ASN A 110 -1.93 4.60 2.29
CA ASN A 110 -1.91 5.05 3.68
C ASN A 110 -3.29 4.91 4.33
N LEU A 111 -4.35 5.35 3.64
CA LEU A 111 -5.72 5.25 4.12
C LEU A 111 -6.17 3.78 4.22
N ALA A 112 -6.09 3.02 3.11
CA ALA A 112 -6.56 1.64 3.06
C ALA A 112 -5.85 0.74 4.08
N ASN A 113 -4.54 0.93 4.27
CA ASN A 113 -3.77 0.20 5.28
C ASN A 113 -4.18 0.55 6.71
N ALA A 114 -4.45 1.83 6.99
CA ALA A 114 -4.90 2.25 8.31
C ALA A 114 -6.30 1.71 8.63
N GLU A 115 -7.21 1.72 7.65
CA GLU A 115 -8.55 1.13 7.77
C GLU A 115 -8.50 -0.38 7.99
N SER A 116 -7.70 -1.11 7.21
CA SER A 116 -7.51 -2.55 7.39
C SER A 116 -6.93 -2.90 8.78
N LYS A 117 -5.98 -2.10 9.27
CA LYS A 117 -5.45 -2.26 10.64
C LYS A 117 -6.50 -1.97 11.71
N ARG A 118 -7.35 -0.97 11.48
CA ARG A 118 -8.44 -0.61 12.40
C ARG A 118 -9.41 -1.78 12.55
N GLU A 119 -9.82 -2.40 11.44
CA GLU A 119 -10.66 -3.60 11.43
C GLU A 119 -10.02 -4.74 12.23
N THR A 120 -8.73 -5.05 12.00
CA THR A 120 -8.01 -6.08 12.77
C THR A 120 -7.97 -5.76 14.28
N ILE A 121 -7.85 -4.49 14.67
CA ILE A 121 -7.84 -4.10 16.09
C ILE A 121 -9.25 -4.19 16.69
N GLU A 122 -10.30 -3.85 15.94
CA GLU A 122 -11.69 -4.03 16.38
C GLU A 122 -12.00 -5.50 16.64
N GLU A 123 -11.59 -6.41 15.74
CA GLU A 123 -11.71 -7.86 15.95
C GLU A 123 -11.00 -8.33 17.22
N LYS A 124 -9.78 -7.82 17.50
CA LYS A 124 -9.06 -8.12 18.74
C LYS A 124 -9.79 -7.61 19.98
N ILE A 125 -10.41 -6.43 19.90
CA ILE A 125 -11.18 -5.87 21.01
C ILE A 125 -12.37 -6.76 21.33
N GLU A 126 -13.12 -7.21 20.32
CA GLU A 126 -14.23 -8.16 20.51
C GLU A 126 -13.72 -9.49 21.06
N HIS A 127 -12.64 -10.03 20.50
CA HIS A 127 -12.02 -11.26 21.00
C HIS A 127 -11.67 -11.20 22.50
N TYR A 128 -11.01 -10.14 22.95
CA TYR A 128 -10.69 -9.98 24.38
C TYR A 128 -11.92 -9.71 25.24
N ARG A 129 -12.96 -9.07 24.70
CA ARG A 129 -14.25 -8.91 25.40
C ARG A 129 -14.88 -10.27 25.65
N ASP A 130 -14.94 -11.11 24.63
CA ASP A 130 -15.51 -12.46 24.69
C ASP A 130 -14.74 -13.35 25.68
N LEU A 131 -13.40 -13.36 25.61
CA LEU A 131 -12.57 -14.10 26.56
C LEU A 131 -12.81 -13.69 28.02
N LEU A 132 -13.10 -12.40 28.26
CA LEU A 132 -13.37 -11.90 29.61
C LEU A 132 -14.77 -12.27 30.15
N LEU A 133 -15.65 -12.82 29.32
CA LEU A 133 -16.95 -13.36 29.76
C LEU A 133 -16.83 -14.76 30.37
N ASP A 134 -15.71 -15.47 30.15
CA ASP A 134 -15.49 -16.80 30.72
C ASP A 134 -15.37 -16.73 32.26
N GLU A 135 -16.30 -17.40 32.94
CA GLU A 135 -16.37 -17.47 34.40
C GLU A 135 -15.24 -18.33 34.98
N GLU A 136 -14.77 -19.33 34.23
CA GLU A 136 -13.69 -20.25 34.62
C GLU A 136 -12.29 -19.66 34.36
N LEU A 137 -12.23 -18.46 33.78
CA LEU A 137 -10.97 -17.79 33.45
C LEU A 137 -10.12 -17.53 34.70
N SER A 138 -8.84 -17.93 34.62
CA SER A 138 -7.91 -17.73 35.73
C SER A 138 -7.71 -16.24 36.06
N LYS A 139 -7.38 -15.92 37.31
CA LYS A 139 -7.09 -14.54 37.73
C LYS A 139 -5.92 -13.92 36.94
N SER A 140 -4.95 -14.73 36.55
CA SER A 140 -3.79 -14.28 35.78
C SER A 140 -4.20 -13.89 34.36
N ASP A 141 -4.87 -14.79 33.65
CA ASP A 141 -5.31 -14.57 32.26
C ASP A 141 -6.31 -13.40 32.19
N ARG A 142 -7.21 -13.31 33.18
CA ARG A 142 -8.13 -12.17 33.30
C ARG A 142 -7.40 -10.83 33.44
N LYS A 143 -6.26 -10.79 34.13
CA LYS A 143 -5.45 -9.57 34.24
C LYS A 143 -4.75 -9.26 32.91
N GLU A 144 -4.22 -10.27 32.24
CA GLU A 144 -3.56 -10.17 30.94
C GLU A 144 -4.53 -9.63 29.87
N TYR A 145 -5.67 -10.29 29.65
CA TYR A 145 -6.65 -9.86 28.63
C TYR A 145 -7.23 -8.48 28.90
N ARG A 146 -7.34 -8.04 30.17
CA ARG A 146 -7.71 -6.65 30.49
C ARG A 146 -6.65 -5.65 30.04
N ASN A 147 -5.38 -5.99 30.20
CA ASN A 147 -4.28 -5.15 29.73
C ASN A 147 -4.25 -5.10 28.21
N ASP A 148 -4.41 -6.24 27.54
CA ASP A 148 -4.44 -6.33 26.08
C ASP A 148 -5.64 -5.57 25.50
N LEU A 149 -6.83 -5.73 26.08
CA LEU A 149 -8.01 -4.94 25.72
C LEU A 149 -7.76 -3.44 25.90
N LYS A 150 -7.09 -3.04 26.99
CA LYS A 150 -6.73 -1.64 27.23
C LYS A 150 -5.68 -1.14 26.23
N SER A 151 -4.78 -1.98 25.76
CA SER A 151 -3.81 -1.65 24.71
C SER A 151 -4.50 -1.51 23.37
N ALA A 152 -5.28 -2.51 22.95
CA ALA A 152 -6.01 -2.51 21.69
C ALA A 152 -6.96 -1.30 21.56
N LYS A 153 -7.65 -0.91 22.64
CA LYS A 153 -8.47 0.32 22.66
C LYS A 153 -7.67 1.59 22.48
N ARG A 154 -6.43 1.66 22.98
CA ARG A 154 -5.52 2.79 22.74
C ARG A 154 -5.08 2.82 21.29
N ASP A 155 -4.67 1.66 20.75
CA ASP A 155 -4.26 1.52 19.36
C ASP A 155 -5.40 1.91 18.39
N LEU A 156 -6.63 1.50 18.69
CA LEU A 156 -7.82 1.89 17.93
C LEU A 156 -7.98 3.41 17.85
N LYS A 157 -7.88 4.09 19.00
CA LYS A 157 -7.98 5.56 19.07
C LYS A 157 -6.87 6.24 18.27
N GLU A 158 -5.66 5.70 18.27
CA GLU A 158 -4.55 6.21 17.47
C GLU A 158 -4.78 6.01 15.97
N LEU A 159 -5.31 4.85 15.57
CA LEU A 159 -5.68 4.56 14.18
C LEU A 159 -6.80 5.49 13.69
N ASP A 160 -7.83 5.75 14.50
CA ASP A 160 -8.90 6.69 14.15
C ASP A 160 -8.39 8.12 13.92
N ILE A 161 -7.33 8.54 14.64
CA ILE A 161 -6.66 9.82 14.38
C ILE A 161 -5.89 9.78 13.06
N LYS A 162 -5.15 8.68 12.79
CA LYS A 162 -4.39 8.51 11.54
C LYS A 162 -5.30 8.44 10.32
N ILE A 163 -6.43 7.74 10.39
CA ILE A 163 -7.40 7.65 9.30
C ILE A 163 -7.93 9.04 8.94
N ARG A 164 -8.38 9.83 9.92
CA ARG A 164 -8.83 11.21 9.66
C ARG A 164 -7.77 12.09 9.00
N LYS A 165 -6.50 11.89 9.37
CA LYS A 165 -5.37 12.56 8.71
C LYS A 165 -5.23 12.09 7.26
N TYR A 166 -5.23 10.78 7.01
CA TYR A 166 -5.08 10.22 5.67
C TYR A 166 -6.26 10.51 4.74
N GLU A 167 -7.49 10.58 5.26
CA GLU A 167 -8.66 11.05 4.51
C GLU A 167 -8.43 12.46 3.97
N LYS A 168 -7.93 13.38 4.82
CA LYS A 168 -7.63 14.76 4.40
C LYS A 168 -6.48 14.83 3.40
N GLU A 169 -5.42 14.06 3.60
CA GLU A 169 -4.30 13.97 2.66
C GLU A 169 -4.78 13.45 1.29
N LEU A 170 -5.67 12.45 1.30
CA LEU A 170 -6.27 11.90 0.08
C LEU A 170 -7.17 12.92 -0.62
N GLU A 171 -7.99 13.68 0.10
CA GLU A 171 -8.81 14.74 -0.49
C GLU A 171 -7.95 15.87 -1.09
N LEU A 172 -6.90 16.30 -0.37
CA LEU A 172 -5.94 17.25 -0.90
C LEU A 172 -5.27 16.74 -2.19
N HIS A 173 -4.87 15.47 -2.21
CA HIS A 173 -4.31 14.80 -3.37
C HIS A 173 -5.27 14.80 -4.57
N LYS A 174 -6.54 14.41 -4.36
CA LYS A 174 -7.58 14.42 -5.39
C LYS A 174 -7.78 15.83 -5.97
N ILE A 175 -7.80 16.85 -5.13
CA ILE A 175 -7.88 18.26 -5.55
C ILE A 175 -6.69 18.60 -6.45
N GLN A 176 -5.46 18.30 -6.04
CA GLN A 176 -4.26 18.60 -6.83
C GLN A 176 -4.26 17.90 -8.20
N VAL A 177 -4.68 16.63 -8.23
CA VAL A 177 -4.81 15.86 -9.47
C VAL A 177 -5.86 16.47 -10.39
N GLU A 178 -7.02 16.86 -9.86
CA GLU A 178 -8.06 17.50 -10.66
C GLU A 178 -7.61 18.85 -11.21
N LYS A 179 -6.96 19.68 -10.38
CA LYS A 179 -6.38 20.96 -10.81
C LYS A 179 -5.39 20.75 -11.96
N ALA A 180 -4.46 19.81 -11.84
CA ALA A 180 -3.48 19.51 -12.88
C ALA A 180 -4.16 19.09 -14.20
N LYS A 181 -5.22 18.27 -14.13
CA LYS A 181 -6.03 17.89 -15.30
C LYS A 181 -6.70 19.09 -15.94
N ILE A 182 -7.31 19.97 -15.15
CA ILE A 182 -7.97 21.19 -15.64
C ILE A 182 -6.95 22.15 -16.27
N THR A 183 -5.80 22.37 -15.64
CA THR A 183 -4.72 23.20 -16.20
C THR A 183 -4.23 22.66 -17.54
N LYS A 184 -4.07 21.33 -17.66
CA LYS A 184 -3.73 20.69 -18.93
C LYS A 184 -4.83 20.91 -19.97
N GLN A 185 -6.10 20.74 -19.62
CA GLN A 185 -7.22 21.01 -20.53
C GLN A 185 -7.20 22.46 -21.01
N LEU A 186 -7.06 23.44 -20.11
CA LEU A 186 -7.04 24.88 -20.43
C LEU A 186 -5.91 25.28 -21.41
N SER A 187 -4.85 24.48 -21.52
CA SER A 187 -3.79 24.70 -22.53
C SER A 187 -4.21 24.31 -23.96
N SER A 188 -5.32 23.57 -24.12
CA SER A 188 -5.84 23.14 -25.42
C SER A 188 -6.40 24.32 -26.23
N ARG A 189 -5.95 24.43 -27.48
CA ARG A 189 -6.43 25.46 -28.42
C ARG A 189 -7.86 25.22 -28.89
N TYR A 190 -8.37 23.98 -28.78
CA TYR A 190 -9.68 23.57 -29.28
C TYR A 190 -10.84 23.85 -28.31
N LEU A 191 -10.58 24.44 -27.14
CA LEU A 191 -11.61 24.76 -26.16
C LEU A 191 -12.42 26.00 -26.56
N SER A 192 -13.74 25.86 -26.58
CA SER A 192 -14.69 26.99 -26.69
C SER A 192 -14.61 27.92 -25.47
N ASN A 193 -15.04 29.17 -25.66
CA ASN A 193 -15.06 30.16 -24.57
C ASN A 193 -15.90 29.71 -23.37
N SER A 194 -17.06 29.08 -23.61
CA SER A 194 -17.92 28.56 -22.54
C SER A 194 -17.22 27.47 -21.72
N GLN A 195 -16.51 26.55 -22.38
CA GLN A 195 -15.74 25.51 -21.67
C GLN A 195 -14.60 26.13 -20.85
N ARG A 196 -13.90 27.13 -21.38
CA ARG A 196 -12.83 27.83 -20.66
C ARG A 196 -13.33 28.50 -19.39
N ILE A 197 -14.50 29.15 -19.43
CA ILE A 197 -15.11 29.80 -18.26
C ILE A 197 -15.41 28.74 -17.19
N LYS A 198 -16.12 27.67 -17.54
CA LYS A 198 -16.46 26.58 -16.61
C LYS A 198 -15.23 25.95 -15.95
N LEU A 199 -14.18 25.71 -16.73
CA LEU A 199 -12.93 25.13 -16.23
C LEU A 199 -12.21 26.08 -15.27
N ARG A 200 -12.21 27.39 -15.53
CA ARG A 200 -11.63 28.39 -14.63
C ARG A 200 -12.40 28.51 -13.32
N GLU A 201 -13.73 28.57 -13.38
CA GLU A 201 -14.59 28.59 -12.18
C GLU A 201 -14.32 27.35 -11.30
N ARG A 202 -14.21 26.16 -11.90
CA ARG A 202 -13.85 24.95 -11.17
C ARG A 202 -12.44 25.01 -10.58
N LEU A 203 -11.47 25.52 -11.33
CA LEU A 203 -10.08 25.68 -10.85
C LEU A 203 -10.00 26.66 -9.65
N ASP A 204 -10.76 27.73 -9.68
CA ASP A 204 -10.83 28.71 -8.58
C ASP A 204 -11.45 28.07 -7.33
N SER A 205 -12.56 27.33 -7.50
CA SER A 205 -13.19 26.57 -6.42
C SER A 205 -12.22 25.55 -5.79
N LEU A 206 -11.51 24.77 -6.61
CA LEU A 206 -10.52 23.81 -6.14
C LEU A 206 -9.34 24.49 -5.42
N THR A 207 -8.93 25.68 -5.88
CA THR A 207 -7.86 26.45 -5.22
C THR A 207 -8.27 26.93 -3.84
N GLN A 208 -9.53 27.36 -3.68
CA GLN A 208 -10.08 27.70 -2.37
C GLN A 208 -10.13 26.46 -1.45
N GLN A 209 -10.62 25.33 -1.95
CA GLN A 209 -10.66 24.08 -1.18
C GLN A 209 -9.26 23.62 -0.75
N GLU A 210 -8.28 23.66 -1.65
CA GLU A 210 -6.88 23.32 -1.35
C GLU A 210 -6.32 24.16 -0.17
N SER A 211 -6.62 25.46 -0.16
CA SER A 211 -6.21 26.38 0.92
C SER A 211 -6.82 25.96 2.27
N VAL A 212 -8.09 25.53 2.28
CA VAL A 212 -8.77 25.04 3.48
C VAL A 212 -8.10 23.77 3.99
N TYR A 213 -7.87 22.76 3.15
CA TYR A 213 -7.22 21.52 3.59
C TYR A 213 -5.79 21.75 4.11
N LYS A 214 -5.00 22.61 3.45
CA LYS A 214 -3.65 22.97 3.91
C LYS A 214 -3.67 23.68 5.27
N SER A 215 -4.59 24.62 5.47
CA SER A 215 -4.71 25.34 6.74
C SER A 215 -5.16 24.43 7.89
N LEU A 216 -6.12 23.53 7.65
CA LEU A 216 -6.54 22.52 8.62
C LEU A 216 -5.38 21.61 9.04
N SER A 217 -4.60 21.11 8.08
CA SER A 217 -3.42 20.27 8.37
C SER A 217 -2.38 21.01 9.20
N TYR A 218 -2.12 22.28 8.90
CA TYR A 218 -1.19 23.12 9.67
C TYR A 218 -1.64 23.31 11.13
N VAL A 219 -2.92 23.63 11.34
CA VAL A 219 -3.50 23.82 12.69
C VAL A 219 -3.42 22.52 13.48
N GLU A 220 -3.76 21.38 12.90
CA GLU A 220 -3.70 20.08 13.57
C GLU A 220 -2.28 19.70 13.98
N ASN A 221 -1.31 19.87 13.09
CA ASN A 221 0.10 19.62 13.42
C ASN A 221 0.59 20.55 14.55
N THR A 222 0.18 21.82 14.53
CA THR A 222 0.53 22.78 15.58
C THR A 222 -0.06 22.38 16.93
N LEU A 223 -1.35 22.01 16.97
CA LEU A 223 -2.02 21.53 18.19
C LEU A 223 -1.37 20.24 18.72
N LYS A 224 -0.97 19.33 17.82
CA LYS A 224 -0.25 18.11 18.20
C LYS A 224 1.10 18.42 18.82
N SER A 225 1.89 19.31 18.21
CA SER A 225 3.18 19.75 18.78
C SER A 225 3.01 20.41 20.15
N ILE A 226 2.00 21.28 20.31
CA ILE A 226 1.70 21.91 21.62
C ILE A 226 1.33 20.85 22.66
N LYS A 227 0.49 19.88 22.29
CA LYS A 227 0.13 18.78 23.18
C LYS A 227 1.35 17.95 23.57
N ASP A 228 2.20 17.57 22.62
CA ASP A 228 3.39 16.77 22.88
C ASP A 228 4.36 17.50 23.83
N ILE A 229 4.48 18.83 23.68
CA ILE A 229 5.23 19.68 24.61
C ILE A 229 4.57 19.68 26.01
N ALA A 230 3.25 19.84 26.10
CA ALA A 230 2.54 19.82 27.38
C ALA A 230 2.68 18.47 28.11
N ASP A 231 2.52 17.36 27.39
CA ASP A 231 2.66 15.99 27.91
C ASP A 231 4.09 15.75 28.47
N MET A 232 5.13 16.40 27.90
CA MET A 232 6.50 16.35 28.45
C MET A 232 6.61 17.03 29.83
N PHE A 233 5.93 18.15 30.05
CA PHE A 233 5.96 18.88 31.32
C PHE A 233 5.06 18.28 32.40
N GLU A 234 3.97 17.60 32.02
CA GLU A 234 3.13 16.88 32.99
C GLU A 234 3.84 15.66 33.59
N TYR A 235 4.74 15.01 32.84
CA TYR A 235 5.50 13.85 33.32
C TYR A 235 6.52 14.20 34.43
N GLU A 236 7.01 15.44 34.49
CA GLU A 236 7.94 15.90 35.54
C GLU A 236 7.25 16.16 36.89
N SER A 237 5.92 16.30 36.90
CA SER A 237 5.14 16.64 38.11
C SER A 237 4.67 15.44 38.96
N VAL A 238 4.86 14.20 38.48
CA VAL A 238 4.40 12.96 39.13
C VAL A 238 5.54 12.19 39.83
N SER A 239 6.74 12.77 39.87
CA SER A 239 7.92 12.16 40.49
C SER A 239 8.40 12.93 41.71
N TYR A 240 7.53 13.22 42.68
CA TYR A 240 7.89 13.62 44.05
C TYR A 240 6.86 13.12 45.07
#